data_AF-A0A1Y1SZB3-F1
#
_entry.id   AF-A0A1Y1SZB3-F1
#
_cell.length_a   1.000
_cell.length_b   1.000
_cell.length_c   1.000
_cell.angle_alpha   90.00
_cell.angle_beta   90.00
_cell.angle_gamma   90.00
#
_symmetry.space_group_name_H-M   'P 1'
#
loop_
_entity.id
_entity.type
_entity.pdbx_description
1 polymer ?
#
loop_
_entity_poly.entity_id
_entity_poly.type
_entity_poly.pdbx_seq_one_letter_code
_entity_poly.pdbx_strand_id
1 'polypeptide(L)'
;MAGLLHTDLKQLITAEEAYAYRIIPSSYTQESIRFLSDTSSQEALVQELSIIYNKNIHIELTTPDTLTELLAKNYRKSSQSETLDYNLNFLEKLLITAKNYGSSDIHIEPYEKYSRVRFRIDGHLIEQFKVNQSQYPQIVNQVKIKAGLDISQKRLSQDGRIAINAEGNEFDIRVSCLPTLHGEKIVMRILKRDTSDINLEHLGFTKKELQVYKEGIKNPNGIILISGPTGSGKTTTLYGTLKLLNAKNGHSI
;
A
#
# COMPACT_ATOMS: atom_id res chain seq x y z
N MET A 1 13.01 -40.41 -14.31
CA MET A 1 13.45 -40.16 -12.92
C MET A 1 14.09 -38.78 -12.84
N ALA A 2 13.30 -37.72 -12.70
CA ALA A 2 13.80 -36.38 -12.37
C ALA A 2 13.29 -36.06 -10.96
N GLY A 3 14.08 -36.51 -9.99
CA GLY A 3 13.76 -36.46 -8.56
C GLY A 3 13.97 -35.07 -7.97
N LEU A 4 13.49 -34.90 -6.74
CA LEU A 4 13.66 -33.70 -5.92
C LEU A 4 15.05 -33.06 -6.12
N LEU A 5 15.07 -31.74 -6.28
CA LEU A 5 16.30 -30.97 -6.31
C LEU A 5 17.10 -31.21 -5.02
N HIS A 6 18.43 -31.18 -5.16
CA HIS A 6 19.31 -31.12 -4.00
C HIS A 6 18.95 -29.88 -3.16
N THR A 7 19.00 -30.00 -1.83
CA THR A 7 18.53 -28.97 -0.90
C THR A 7 19.14 -27.59 -1.18
N ASP A 8 20.41 -27.57 -1.59
CA ASP A 8 21.16 -26.33 -1.89
C ASP A 8 20.64 -25.62 -3.15
N LEU A 9 20.19 -26.37 -4.16
CA LEU A 9 19.58 -25.80 -5.36
C LEU A 9 18.20 -25.23 -5.05
N LYS A 10 17.43 -25.90 -4.20
CA LYS A 10 16.09 -25.46 -3.80
C LYS A 10 16.12 -24.18 -2.95
N GLN A 11 17.22 -23.92 -2.23
CA GLN A 11 17.40 -22.69 -1.44
C GLN A 11 17.97 -21.52 -2.24
N LEU A 12 18.43 -21.75 -3.48
CA LEU A 12 19.00 -20.70 -4.33
C LEU A 12 17.98 -19.62 -4.70
N ILE A 13 16.72 -20.02 -4.84
CA ILE A 13 15.59 -19.12 -5.10
C ILE A 13 14.41 -19.50 -4.22
N THR A 14 13.61 -18.51 -3.85
CA THR A 14 12.39 -18.71 -3.09
C THR A 14 11.32 -19.40 -3.95
N ALA A 15 10.31 -20.00 -3.30
CA ALA A 15 9.15 -20.52 -4.00
C ALA A 15 8.44 -19.41 -4.81
N GLU A 16 8.39 -18.20 -4.26
CA GLU A 16 7.77 -17.03 -4.90
C GLU A 16 8.47 -16.68 -6.22
N GLU A 17 9.81 -16.57 -6.21
CA GLU A 17 10.61 -16.32 -7.42
C GLU A 17 10.48 -17.46 -8.44
N ALA A 18 10.49 -18.72 -7.98
CA ALA A 18 10.33 -19.88 -8.86
C ALA A 18 9.00 -19.87 -9.61
N TYR A 19 7.90 -19.52 -8.94
CA TYR A 19 6.58 -19.41 -9.56
C TYR A 19 6.40 -18.12 -10.37
N ALA A 20 6.96 -16.99 -9.91
CA ALA A 20 6.81 -15.68 -10.56
C ALA A 20 7.54 -15.63 -11.91
N TYR A 21 8.80 -16.08 -11.93
CA TYR A 21 9.60 -16.11 -13.15
C TYR A 21 9.43 -17.40 -13.96
N ARG A 22 8.66 -18.38 -13.43
CA ARG A 22 8.54 -19.73 -13.98
C ARG A 22 9.92 -20.32 -14.27
N ILE A 23 10.73 -20.44 -13.22
CA ILE A 23 12.10 -20.95 -13.28
C ILE A 23 12.39 -21.98 -12.20
N ILE A 24 13.29 -22.92 -12.51
CA ILE A 24 13.80 -23.89 -11.54
C ILE A 24 15.32 -24.01 -11.67
N PRO A 25 16.10 -23.88 -10.59
CA PRO A 25 17.55 -24.03 -10.65
C PRO A 25 17.92 -25.47 -11.04
N SER A 26 18.71 -25.62 -12.10
CA SER A 26 19.29 -26.92 -12.49
C SER A 26 20.73 -27.08 -12.03
N SER A 27 21.50 -25.99 -11.99
CA SER A 27 22.87 -25.97 -11.45
C SER A 27 23.29 -24.55 -11.06
N TYR A 28 24.27 -24.42 -10.17
CA TYR A 28 24.90 -23.14 -9.86
C TYR A 28 26.41 -23.30 -9.67
N THR A 29 27.15 -22.25 -9.99
CA THR A 29 28.57 -22.09 -9.74
C THR A 29 28.82 -20.74 -9.06
N GLN A 30 30.09 -20.39 -8.80
CA GLN A 30 30.43 -19.06 -8.30
C GLN A 30 30.06 -17.95 -9.31
N GLU A 31 30.15 -18.22 -10.60
CA GLU A 31 29.99 -17.21 -11.66
C GLU A 31 28.66 -17.33 -12.43
N SER A 32 27.97 -18.47 -12.38
CA SER A 32 26.78 -18.72 -13.19
C SER A 32 25.69 -19.51 -12.48
N ILE A 33 24.44 -19.32 -12.92
CA ILE A 33 23.27 -20.13 -12.53
C ILE A 33 22.58 -20.60 -13.80
N ARG A 34 22.17 -21.87 -13.82
CA ARG A 34 21.29 -22.40 -14.87
C ARG A 34 19.90 -22.61 -14.33
N PHE A 35 18.90 -22.17 -15.08
CA PHE A 35 17.50 -22.39 -14.79
C PHE A 35 16.82 -23.15 -15.93
N LEU A 36 15.87 -24.02 -15.56
CA LEU A 36 14.86 -24.55 -16.46
C LEU A 36 13.69 -23.57 -16.51
N SER A 37 13.19 -23.24 -17.69
CA SER A 37 12.01 -22.37 -17.88
C SER A 37 11.20 -22.79 -19.11
N ASP A 38 9.93 -22.39 -19.16
CA ASP A 38 9.04 -22.57 -20.31
C ASP A 38 8.78 -21.25 -21.05
N THR A 39 9.53 -20.19 -20.74
CA THR A 39 9.38 -18.88 -21.37
C THR A 39 9.71 -18.91 -22.86
N SER A 40 8.96 -18.13 -23.64
CA SER A 40 9.25 -17.88 -25.06
C SER A 40 10.30 -16.79 -25.28
N SER A 41 10.57 -15.95 -24.26
CA SER A 41 11.53 -14.84 -24.35
C SER A 41 12.68 -15.04 -23.35
N GLN A 42 13.67 -15.84 -23.77
CA GLN A 42 14.83 -16.14 -22.93
C GLN A 42 15.70 -14.91 -22.66
N GLU A 43 15.89 -14.04 -23.66
CA GLU A 43 16.80 -12.89 -23.56
C GLU A 43 16.37 -11.90 -22.47
N ALA A 44 15.07 -11.58 -22.40
CA ALA A 44 14.52 -10.69 -21.37
C ALA A 44 14.68 -11.30 -19.98
N LEU A 45 14.39 -12.59 -19.83
CA LEU A 45 14.51 -13.30 -18.57
C LEU A 45 15.98 -13.41 -18.12
N VAL A 46 16.92 -13.68 -19.03
CA VAL A 46 18.36 -13.70 -18.75
C VAL A 46 18.83 -12.33 -18.27
N GLN A 47 18.44 -11.25 -18.93
CA GLN A 47 18.79 -9.89 -18.51
C GLN A 47 18.26 -9.57 -17.11
N GLU A 48 17.00 -9.89 -16.84
CA GLU A 48 16.39 -9.61 -15.53
C GLU A 48 17.04 -10.43 -14.41
N LEU A 49 17.19 -11.74 -14.59
CA LEU A 49 17.77 -12.62 -13.58
C LEU A 49 19.27 -12.36 -13.38
N SER A 50 20.01 -11.95 -14.43
CA SER A 50 21.43 -11.59 -14.30
C SER A 50 21.64 -10.35 -13.43
N ILE A 51 20.71 -9.39 -13.49
CA ILE A 51 20.70 -8.22 -12.60
C ILE A 51 20.36 -8.65 -11.16
N ILE A 52 19.34 -9.49 -10.97
CA ILE A 52 18.87 -9.93 -9.64
C ILE A 52 19.96 -10.72 -8.90
N TYR A 53 20.57 -11.70 -9.58
CA TYR A 53 21.54 -12.60 -8.94
C TYR A 53 22.99 -12.17 -9.11
N ASN A 54 23.26 -11.10 -9.87
CA ASN A 54 24.60 -10.62 -10.22
C ASN A 54 25.54 -11.75 -10.70
N LYS A 55 25.00 -12.61 -11.58
CA LYS A 55 25.65 -13.81 -12.11
C LYS A 55 25.27 -14.03 -13.57
N ASN A 56 26.08 -14.82 -14.27
CA ASN A 56 25.76 -15.26 -15.62
C ASN A 56 24.58 -16.25 -15.57
N ILE A 57 23.49 -15.91 -16.26
CA ILE A 57 22.28 -16.74 -16.27
C ILE A 57 22.18 -17.50 -17.59
N HIS A 58 21.92 -18.80 -17.50
CA HIS A 58 21.58 -19.63 -18.64
C HIS A 58 20.18 -20.22 -18.45
N ILE A 59 19.34 -20.12 -19.49
CA ILE A 59 17.99 -20.67 -19.51
C ILE A 59 17.96 -21.90 -20.43
N GLU A 60 17.56 -23.04 -19.89
CA GLU A 60 17.29 -24.27 -20.63
C GLU A 60 15.77 -24.43 -20.78
N LEU A 61 15.27 -24.55 -22.02
CA LEU A 61 13.83 -24.68 -22.25
C LEU A 61 13.32 -26.05 -21.86
N THR A 62 12.15 -26.05 -21.23
CA THR A 62 11.37 -27.25 -21.00
C THR A 62 9.91 -27.01 -21.38
N THR A 63 9.11 -28.08 -21.39
CA THR A 63 7.69 -27.96 -21.70
C THR A 63 6.94 -27.35 -20.51
N PRO A 64 5.87 -26.57 -20.75
CA PRO A 64 5.07 -25.99 -19.67
C PRO A 64 4.55 -27.02 -18.66
N ASP A 65 4.15 -28.19 -19.13
CA ASP A 65 3.66 -29.29 -18.30
C ASP A 65 4.77 -29.82 -17.39
N THR A 66 5.96 -30.07 -17.95
CA THR A 66 7.12 -30.55 -17.20
C THR A 66 7.57 -29.52 -16.16
N LEU A 67 7.59 -28.22 -16.51
CA LEU A 67 7.94 -27.17 -15.56
C LEU A 67 6.93 -27.07 -14.42
N THR A 68 5.64 -27.15 -14.74
CA THR A 68 4.57 -27.06 -13.75
C THR A 68 4.63 -28.21 -12.75
N GLU A 69 4.91 -29.43 -13.22
CA GLU A 69 5.17 -30.58 -12.34
C GLU A 69 6.39 -30.37 -11.44
N LEU A 70 7.50 -29.89 -12.01
CA LEU A 70 8.74 -29.67 -11.25
C LEU A 70 8.56 -28.56 -10.21
N LEU A 71 7.82 -27.49 -10.52
CA LEU A 71 7.50 -26.42 -9.57
C LEU A 71 6.66 -26.96 -8.41
N ALA A 72 5.61 -27.74 -8.69
CA ALA A 72 4.75 -28.31 -7.66
C ALA A 72 5.49 -29.32 -6.75
N LYS A 73 6.40 -30.11 -7.32
CA LYS A 73 7.21 -31.09 -6.57
C LYS A 73 8.27 -30.42 -5.69
N ASN A 74 8.90 -29.35 -6.18
CA ASN A 74 10.05 -28.74 -5.51
C ASN A 74 9.65 -27.56 -4.62
N TYR A 75 8.58 -26.83 -4.92
CA TYR A 75 8.16 -25.64 -4.18
C TYR A 75 6.72 -25.80 -3.70
N ARG A 76 6.55 -25.86 -2.36
CA ARG A 76 5.24 -26.01 -1.73
C ARG A 76 4.46 -24.70 -1.91
N LYS A 77 3.43 -24.70 -2.76
CA LYS A 77 2.41 -23.65 -2.74
C LYS A 77 1.74 -23.71 -1.37
N SER A 78 1.87 -22.65 -0.58
CA SER A 78 0.99 -22.44 0.57
C SER A 78 -0.44 -22.48 0.04
N SER A 79 -1.23 -23.41 0.57
CA SER A 79 -2.61 -23.65 0.15
C SER A 79 -3.53 -22.52 0.62
N GLN A 80 -3.46 -21.39 -0.07
CA GLN A 80 -4.54 -20.43 -0.32
C GLN A 80 -4.25 -19.80 -1.70
N SER A 81 -4.83 -20.39 -2.75
CA SER A 81 -5.05 -19.68 -4.01
C SER A 81 -6.10 -18.59 -3.73
N GLU A 82 -6.00 -17.35 -4.20
CA GLU A 82 -5.63 -16.94 -5.56
C GLU A 82 -4.85 -15.60 -5.59
N THR A 83 -3.72 -15.60 -6.31
CA THR A 83 -3.06 -14.45 -6.98
C THR A 83 -2.69 -13.20 -6.14
N LEU A 84 -1.82 -13.33 -5.15
CA LEU A 84 -1.13 -12.21 -4.49
C LEU A 84 0.26 -12.76 -4.16
N ASP A 85 1.37 -12.30 -4.72
CA ASP A 85 2.03 -11.09 -4.23
C ASP A 85 3.29 -10.82 -5.08
N TYR A 86 3.28 -9.81 -5.96
CA TYR A 86 4.52 -9.13 -6.38
C TYR A 86 4.28 -7.64 -6.60
N ASN A 87 3.24 -7.14 -5.94
CA ASN A 87 2.67 -5.84 -6.25
C ASN A 87 1.95 -5.20 -5.05
N LEU A 88 1.46 -5.99 -4.07
CA LEU A 88 0.95 -5.43 -2.80
C LEU A 88 2.05 -4.67 -2.04
N ASN A 89 3.28 -5.16 -2.13
CA ASN A 89 4.40 -4.60 -1.39
C ASN A 89 4.73 -3.16 -1.80
N PHE A 90 4.53 -2.75 -3.07
CA PHE A 90 4.81 -1.36 -3.47
C PHE A 90 3.79 -0.39 -2.89
N LEU A 91 2.49 -0.65 -3.05
CA LEU A 91 1.45 0.22 -2.50
C LEU A 91 1.56 0.29 -0.97
N GLU A 92 1.78 -0.84 -0.31
CA GLU A 92 1.94 -0.88 1.14
C GLU A 92 3.19 -0.13 1.61
N LYS A 93 4.35 -0.36 0.97
CA LYS A 93 5.57 0.43 1.22
C LYS A 93 5.32 1.92 0.99
N LEU A 94 4.66 2.30 -0.11
CA LEU A 94 4.35 3.69 -0.41
C LEU A 94 3.50 4.34 0.68
N LEU A 95 2.46 3.66 1.16
CA LEU A 95 1.58 4.14 2.22
C LEU A 95 2.34 4.30 3.56
N ILE A 96 3.15 3.30 3.91
CA ILE A 96 4.00 3.35 5.12
C ILE A 96 5.04 4.46 5.01
N THR A 97 5.71 4.59 3.87
CA THR A 97 6.68 5.67 3.63
C THR A 97 5.99 7.03 3.74
N ALA A 98 4.85 7.24 3.10
CA ALA A 98 4.12 8.50 3.21
C ALA A 98 3.76 8.85 4.66
N LYS A 99 3.33 7.86 5.44
CA LYS A 99 3.05 8.02 6.86
C LYS A 99 4.31 8.38 7.65
N ASN A 100 5.43 7.71 7.42
CA ASN A 100 6.72 7.98 8.09
C ASN A 100 7.25 9.39 7.76
N TYR A 101 6.98 9.90 6.56
CA TYR A 101 7.27 11.27 6.16
C TYR A 101 6.26 12.30 6.71
N GLY A 102 5.27 11.87 7.51
CA GLY A 102 4.25 12.75 8.07
C GLY A 102 3.29 13.33 7.03
N SER A 103 3.12 12.66 5.88
CA SER A 103 2.30 13.18 4.78
C SER A 103 0.81 13.16 5.10
N SER A 104 0.11 14.21 4.65
CA SER A 104 -1.36 14.32 4.76
C SER A 104 -2.10 13.78 3.52
N ASP A 105 -1.48 13.89 2.35
CA ASP A 105 -2.04 13.46 1.08
C ASP A 105 -0.93 12.84 0.21
N ILE A 106 -1.24 11.73 -0.45
CA ILE A 106 -0.43 11.15 -1.52
C ILE A 106 -1.15 11.45 -2.83
N HIS A 107 -0.42 11.98 -3.80
CA HIS A 107 -0.90 12.24 -5.15
C HIS A 107 -0.15 11.35 -6.14
N ILE A 108 -0.87 10.58 -6.95
CA ILE A 108 -0.30 9.82 -8.07
C ILE A 108 -0.91 10.36 -9.36
N GLU A 109 -0.07 10.98 -10.18
CA GLU A 109 -0.50 11.78 -11.32
C GLU A 109 0.12 11.24 -12.60
N PRO A 110 -0.68 10.73 -13.56
CA PRO A 110 -0.15 10.23 -14.82
C PRO A 110 0.14 11.38 -15.78
N TYR A 111 1.28 11.30 -16.44
CA TYR A 111 1.65 12.13 -17.59
C TYR A 111 1.87 11.23 -18.80
N GLU A 112 2.15 11.83 -19.95
CA GLU A 112 2.38 11.12 -21.19
C GLU A 112 3.49 10.06 -21.09
N LYS A 113 4.62 10.38 -20.46
CA LYS A 113 5.83 9.54 -20.44
C LYS A 113 6.05 8.79 -19.13
N TYR A 114 5.53 9.30 -18.03
CA TYR A 114 5.71 8.73 -16.70
C TYR A 114 4.59 9.17 -15.78
N SER A 115 4.43 8.46 -14.68
CA SER A 115 3.54 8.88 -13.59
C SER A 115 4.36 9.42 -12.43
N ARG A 116 3.89 10.51 -11.83
CA ARG A 116 4.56 11.21 -10.72
C ARG A 116 3.86 10.85 -9.42
N VAL A 117 4.64 10.56 -8.38
CA VAL A 117 4.13 10.42 -7.01
C VAL A 117 4.60 11.60 -6.17
N ARG A 118 3.67 12.27 -5.49
CA ARG A 118 3.97 13.37 -4.56
C ARG A 118 3.36 13.13 -3.19
N PHE A 119 4.05 13.62 -2.18
CA PHE A 119 3.55 13.72 -0.81
C PHE A 119 3.25 15.16 -0.46
N ARG A 120 2.14 15.39 0.24
CA ARG A 120 1.88 16.67 0.89
C ARG A 120 2.48 16.63 2.30
N ILE A 121 3.58 17.35 2.49
CA ILE A 121 4.31 17.45 3.76
C ILE A 121 4.27 18.94 4.15
N ASP A 122 3.79 19.22 5.37
CA ASP A 122 3.64 20.58 5.89
C ASP A 122 2.89 21.54 4.93
N GLY A 123 1.88 21.02 4.24
CA GLY A 123 1.06 21.77 3.28
C GLY A 123 1.65 21.87 1.87
N HIS A 124 2.92 21.51 1.66
CA HIS A 124 3.61 21.58 0.38
C HIS A 124 3.65 20.24 -0.34
N LEU A 125 3.49 20.24 -1.66
CA LEU A 125 3.56 19.05 -2.50
C LEU A 125 4.98 18.79 -2.98
N ILE A 126 5.59 17.71 -2.50
CA ILE A 126 6.97 17.33 -2.78
C ILE A 126 6.96 16.05 -3.63
N GLU A 127 7.66 16.07 -4.76
CA GLU A 127 7.84 14.88 -5.60
C GLU A 127 8.79 13.89 -4.93
N GLN A 128 8.39 12.62 -4.90
CA GLN A 128 9.14 11.56 -4.23
C GLN A 128 9.60 10.49 -5.23
N PHE A 129 8.71 10.12 -6.16
CA PHE A 129 8.96 9.04 -7.10
C PHE A 129 8.45 9.37 -8.50
N LYS A 130 9.11 8.79 -9.49
CA LYS A 130 8.60 8.64 -10.85
C LYS A 130 8.37 7.16 -11.12
N VAL A 131 7.21 6.84 -11.64
CA VAL A 131 6.77 5.50 -12.00
C VAL A 131 6.75 5.40 -13.51
N ASN A 132 7.28 4.30 -14.07
CA ASN A 132 7.19 4.06 -15.50
C ASN A 132 5.72 3.92 -15.92
N GLN A 133 5.36 4.50 -17.06
CA GLN A 133 4.00 4.47 -17.56
C GLN A 133 3.46 3.04 -17.76
N SER A 134 4.34 2.06 -18.04
CA SER A 134 3.96 0.64 -18.16
C SER A 134 3.49 0.02 -16.84
N GLN A 135 4.02 0.49 -15.70
CA GLN A 135 3.71 -0.02 -14.37
C GLN A 135 2.47 0.66 -13.76
N TYR A 136 2.16 1.88 -14.21
CA TYR A 136 1.11 2.69 -13.62
C TYR A 136 -0.29 2.03 -13.57
N PRO A 137 -0.78 1.34 -14.62
CA PRO A 137 -2.07 0.66 -14.57
C PRO A 137 -2.15 -0.40 -13.45
N GLN A 138 -1.04 -1.04 -13.10
CA GLN A 138 -1.00 -2.03 -12.02
C GLN A 138 -1.21 -1.35 -10.66
N ILE A 139 -0.61 -0.18 -10.44
CA ILE A 139 -0.80 0.62 -9.21
C ILE A 139 -2.26 1.06 -9.09
N VAL A 140 -2.87 1.52 -10.18
CA VAL A 140 -4.29 1.92 -10.18
C VAL A 140 -5.18 0.75 -9.77
N ASN A 141 -4.95 -0.43 -10.32
CA ASN A 141 -5.72 -1.63 -9.97
C ASN A 141 -5.53 -2.02 -8.50
N GLN A 142 -4.30 -1.99 -7.97
CA GLN A 142 -4.05 -2.28 -6.55
C GLN A 142 -4.79 -1.32 -5.63
N VAL A 143 -4.76 -0.02 -5.93
CA VAL A 143 -5.48 1.00 -5.16
C VAL A 143 -6.97 0.73 -5.20
N LYS A 144 -7.53 0.48 -6.40
CA LYS A 144 -8.95 0.17 -6.57
C LYS A 144 -9.37 -1.08 -5.80
N ILE A 145 -8.61 -2.17 -5.89
CA ILE A 145 -8.89 -3.41 -5.16
C ILE A 145 -8.86 -3.16 -3.66
N LYS A 146 -7.80 -2.53 -3.13
CA LYS A 146 -7.70 -2.25 -1.69
C LYS A 146 -8.80 -1.30 -1.19
N ALA A 147 -9.30 -0.41 -2.05
CA ALA A 147 -10.33 0.56 -1.72
C ALA A 147 -11.77 0.08 -2.02
N GLY A 148 -11.95 -1.15 -2.53
CA GLY A 148 -13.26 -1.70 -2.89
C GLY A 148 -13.92 -1.04 -4.12
N LEU A 149 -13.12 -0.55 -5.06
CA LEU A 149 -13.56 0.15 -6.27
C LEU A 149 -13.63 -0.78 -7.49
N ASP A 150 -14.44 -0.40 -8.48
CA ASP A 150 -14.58 -1.17 -9.73
C ASP A 150 -13.38 -0.92 -10.66
N ILE A 151 -12.59 -1.98 -10.88
CA ILE A 151 -11.41 -1.99 -11.76
C ILE A 151 -11.75 -1.88 -13.24
N SER A 152 -12.96 -2.28 -13.64
CA SER A 152 -13.42 -2.21 -15.03
C SER A 152 -13.85 -0.80 -15.42
N GLN A 153 -14.34 -0.02 -14.44
CA GLN A 153 -14.77 1.35 -14.63
C GLN A 153 -13.59 2.32 -14.59
N LYS A 154 -13.29 2.98 -15.72
CA LYS A 154 -12.17 3.94 -15.85
C LYS A 154 -12.60 5.33 -16.34
N ARG A 155 -13.90 5.53 -16.59
CA ARG A 155 -14.46 6.75 -17.20
C ARG A 155 -15.20 7.64 -16.22
N LEU A 156 -15.48 7.15 -15.01
CA LEU A 156 -16.12 7.89 -13.94
C LEU A 156 -15.17 8.00 -12.75
N SER A 157 -15.29 9.10 -12.01
CA SER A 157 -14.62 9.24 -10.73
C SER A 157 -15.14 8.19 -9.74
N GLN A 158 -14.25 7.68 -8.89
CA GLN A 158 -14.59 6.69 -7.87
C GLN A 158 -13.93 7.07 -6.54
N ASP A 159 -14.67 6.91 -5.45
CA ASP A 159 -14.24 7.22 -4.09
C ASP A 159 -14.35 5.98 -3.20
N GLY A 160 -13.35 5.75 -2.37
CA GLY A 160 -13.26 4.57 -1.50
C GLY A 160 -12.45 4.81 -0.25
N ARG A 161 -12.25 3.76 0.52
CA ARG A 161 -11.44 3.79 1.76
C ARG A 161 -10.55 2.58 1.86
N ILE A 162 -9.35 2.76 2.38
CA ILE A 162 -8.41 1.68 2.73
C ILE A 162 -8.16 1.78 4.23
N ALA A 163 -8.37 0.68 4.96
CA ALA A 163 -7.94 0.55 6.34
C ALA A 163 -6.60 -0.18 6.38
N ILE A 164 -5.58 0.43 6.99
CA ILE A 164 -4.28 -0.20 7.24
C ILE A 164 -4.22 -0.58 8.72
N ASN A 165 -4.09 -1.89 8.98
CA ASN A 165 -3.91 -2.45 10.32
C ASN A 165 -2.60 -3.27 10.34
N ALA A 166 -1.46 -2.57 10.31
CA ALA A 166 -0.14 -3.19 10.46
C ALA A 166 0.43 -2.84 11.84
N GLU A 167 1.28 -3.68 12.42
CA GLU A 167 1.83 -3.52 13.79
C GLU A 167 2.36 -2.10 14.06
N GLY A 168 1.67 -1.34 14.93
CA GLY A 168 2.00 0.05 15.26
C GLY A 168 1.60 1.10 14.20
N ASN A 169 0.99 0.68 13.09
CA ASN A 169 0.63 1.50 11.95
C ASN A 169 -0.85 1.44 11.60
N GLU A 170 -1.73 1.69 12.56
CA GLU A 170 -3.16 1.84 12.28
C GLU A 170 -3.51 3.21 11.71
N PHE A 171 -4.10 3.25 10.51
CA PHE A 171 -4.66 4.47 9.94
C PHE A 171 -5.66 4.17 8.82
N ASP A 172 -6.59 5.12 8.65
CA ASP A 172 -7.59 5.07 7.59
C ASP A 172 -7.17 6.00 6.45
N ILE A 173 -7.42 5.58 5.22
CA ILE A 173 -7.10 6.35 4.03
C ILE A 173 -8.38 6.56 3.24
N ARG A 174 -8.66 7.80 2.83
CA ARG A 174 -9.68 8.08 1.82
C ARG A 174 -9.02 8.12 0.45
N VAL A 175 -9.61 7.44 -0.51
CA VAL A 175 -9.09 7.33 -1.87
C VAL A 175 -10.08 7.97 -2.83
N SER A 176 -9.57 8.78 -3.75
CA SER A 176 -10.31 9.29 -4.91
C SER A 176 -9.52 8.99 -6.18
N CYS A 177 -10.17 8.33 -7.13
CA CYS A 177 -9.65 8.04 -8.47
C CYS A 177 -10.42 8.89 -9.48
N LEU A 178 -9.72 9.68 -10.30
CA LEU A 178 -10.32 10.58 -11.29
C LEU A 178 -9.75 10.29 -12.69
N PRO A 179 -10.59 10.10 -13.72
CA PRO A 179 -10.12 9.94 -15.08
C PRO A 179 -9.41 11.20 -15.58
N THR A 180 -8.28 11.03 -16.26
CA THR A 180 -7.51 12.10 -16.92
C THR A 180 -7.05 11.64 -18.31
N LEU A 181 -6.38 12.53 -19.05
CA LEU A 181 -5.91 12.24 -20.41
C LEU A 181 -4.97 11.01 -20.48
N HIS A 182 -4.11 10.82 -19.48
CA HIS A 182 -3.06 9.78 -19.51
C HIS A 182 -3.31 8.62 -18.54
N GLY A 183 -4.50 8.51 -17.96
CA GLY A 183 -4.86 7.50 -16.97
C GLY A 183 -5.68 8.08 -15.82
N GLU A 184 -5.82 7.34 -14.72
CA GLU A 184 -6.64 7.76 -13.59
C GLU A 184 -5.81 8.40 -12.48
N LYS A 185 -5.86 9.73 -12.32
CA LYS A 185 -5.24 10.42 -11.20
C LYS A 185 -5.78 9.88 -9.87
N ILE A 186 -4.88 9.54 -8.95
CA ILE A 186 -5.23 9.04 -7.62
C ILE A 186 -4.83 10.08 -6.58
N VAL A 187 -5.73 10.36 -5.65
CA VAL A 187 -5.45 11.12 -4.43
C VAL A 187 -5.83 10.26 -3.24
N MET A 188 -4.89 10.07 -2.32
CA MET A 188 -5.09 9.32 -1.08
C MET A 188 -4.85 10.23 0.10
N ARG A 189 -5.88 10.49 0.90
CA ARG A 189 -5.79 11.29 2.13
C ARG A 189 -5.59 10.37 3.32
N ILE A 190 -4.47 10.55 4.00
CA ILE A 190 -4.12 9.81 5.22
C ILE A 190 -4.84 10.46 6.39
N LEU A 191 -5.76 9.73 7.01
CA LEU A 191 -6.45 10.15 8.22
C LEU A 191 -5.73 9.55 9.42
N LYS A 192 -5.23 10.42 10.31
CA LYS A 192 -4.73 9.97 11.60
C LYS A 192 -5.90 9.35 12.36
N ARG A 193 -5.78 8.07 12.74
CA ARG A 193 -6.76 7.37 13.57
C ARG A 193 -6.73 7.78 15.04
N ASP A 194 -5.78 8.65 15.41
CA ASP A 194 -5.47 8.94 16.79
C ASP A 194 -6.42 9.99 17.37
N THR A 195 -7.67 9.59 17.57
CA THR A 195 -8.61 10.28 18.46
C THR A 195 -8.55 9.71 19.89
N SER A 196 -7.85 8.58 20.09
CA SER A 196 -7.66 7.89 21.36
C SER A 196 -7.03 8.79 22.41
N ASP A 197 -6.06 9.62 22.03
CA ASP A 197 -5.31 10.47 22.97
C ASP A 197 -5.77 11.95 23.00
N ILE A 198 -6.90 12.28 22.36
CA ILE A 198 -7.43 13.64 22.42
C ILE A 198 -7.94 13.92 23.83
N ASN A 199 -7.18 14.73 24.57
CA ASN A 199 -7.60 15.35 25.82
C ASN A 199 -7.84 16.84 25.58
N LEU A 200 -9.04 17.31 25.92
CA LEU A 200 -9.44 18.72 25.87
C LEU A 200 -8.47 19.66 26.60
N GLU A 201 -7.81 19.17 27.64
CA GLU A 201 -6.80 19.90 28.42
C GLU A 201 -5.52 20.22 27.63
N HIS A 202 -5.24 19.48 26.56
CA HIS A 202 -4.03 19.64 25.74
C HIS A 202 -4.29 20.34 24.39
N LEU A 203 -5.51 20.85 24.15
CA LEU A 203 -5.89 21.48 22.88
C LEU A 203 -5.53 22.98 22.78
N GLY A 204 -4.73 23.49 23.72
CA GLY A 204 -4.26 24.89 23.70
C GLY A 204 -5.23 25.90 24.33
N PHE A 205 -6.27 25.45 25.02
CA PHE A 205 -7.08 26.34 25.86
C PHE A 205 -6.26 26.87 27.02
N THR A 206 -6.43 28.14 27.36
CA THR A 206 -6.04 28.61 28.69
C THR A 206 -6.90 27.94 29.76
N LYS A 207 -6.40 27.88 31.01
CA LYS A 207 -7.17 27.32 32.13
C LYS A 207 -8.57 27.94 32.28
N LYS A 208 -8.67 29.26 32.05
CA LYS A 208 -9.93 30.01 32.13
C LYS A 208 -10.88 29.64 31.00
N GLU A 209 -10.42 29.62 29.75
CA GLU A 209 -11.27 29.25 28.60
C GLU A 209 -11.74 27.81 28.70
N LEU A 210 -10.86 26.90 29.13
CA LEU A 210 -11.22 25.50 29.31
C LEU A 210 -12.30 25.33 30.38
N GLN A 211 -12.24 26.09 31.47
CA GLN A 211 -13.27 26.06 32.50
C GLN A 211 -14.61 26.52 31.95
N VAL A 212 -14.66 27.67 31.27
CA VAL A 212 -15.88 28.21 30.64
C VAL A 212 -16.44 27.20 29.62
N TYR A 213 -15.59 26.61 28.80
CA TYR A 213 -15.98 25.60 27.83
C TYR A 213 -16.55 24.34 28.50
N LYS A 214 -15.86 23.82 29.53
CA LYS A 214 -16.30 22.66 30.33
C LYS A 214 -17.61 22.93 31.08
N GLU A 215 -17.92 24.17 31.45
CA GLU A 215 -19.21 24.54 32.02
C GLU A 215 -20.30 24.59 30.95
N GLY A 216 -20.00 25.17 29.78
CA GLY A 216 -20.93 25.23 28.64
C GLY A 216 -21.41 23.86 28.18
N ILE A 217 -20.51 22.88 28.03
CA ILE A 217 -20.83 21.52 27.55
C ILE A 217 -21.62 20.69 28.58
N LYS A 218 -21.68 21.09 29.86
CA LYS A 218 -22.44 20.37 30.90
C LYS A 218 -23.93 20.69 30.86
N ASN A 219 -24.35 21.74 30.14
CA ASN A 219 -25.75 22.11 30.07
C ASN A 219 -26.56 20.98 29.42
N PRO A 220 -27.72 20.61 29.98
CA PRO A 220 -28.51 19.48 29.49
C PRO A 220 -29.10 19.73 28.10
N ASN A 221 -29.27 21.00 27.72
CA ASN A 221 -29.78 21.41 26.42
C ASN A 221 -29.05 22.68 25.95
N GLY A 222 -28.83 22.80 24.64
CA GLY A 222 -28.15 23.96 24.03
C GLY A 222 -27.37 23.57 22.78
N ILE A 223 -26.86 24.57 22.07
CA ILE A 223 -26.03 24.39 20.86
C ILE A 223 -24.61 24.89 21.16
N ILE A 224 -23.61 24.07 20.83
CA ILE A 224 -22.20 24.45 20.84
C ILE A 224 -21.69 24.47 19.41
N LEU A 225 -21.22 25.63 18.95
CA LEU A 225 -20.71 25.81 17.60
C LEU A 225 -19.18 25.89 17.62
N ILE A 226 -18.53 24.92 16.97
CA ILE A 226 -17.07 24.91 16.78
C ILE A 226 -16.79 25.33 15.32
N SER A 227 -16.29 26.55 15.14
CA SER A 227 -16.07 27.15 13.81
C SER A 227 -14.61 27.57 13.59
N GLY A 228 -14.23 27.75 12.32
CA GLY A 228 -12.87 28.07 11.87
C GLY A 228 -12.55 27.50 10.47
N PRO A 229 -11.45 27.92 9.81
CA PRO A 229 -11.06 27.46 8.48
C PRO A 229 -10.59 25.99 8.48
N THR A 230 -10.43 25.39 7.29
CA THR A 230 -9.90 24.01 7.17
C THR A 230 -8.55 23.86 7.89
N GLY A 231 -8.40 22.79 8.67
CA GLY A 231 -7.17 22.54 9.44
C GLY A 231 -7.10 23.21 10.81
N SER A 232 -8.07 24.03 11.22
CA SER A 232 -8.04 24.77 12.49
C SER A 232 -8.35 23.94 13.76
N GLY A 233 -8.33 22.61 13.68
CA GLY A 233 -8.57 21.74 14.84
C GLY A 233 -10.04 21.51 15.25
N LYS A 234 -11.03 22.00 14.50
CA LYS A 234 -12.47 21.86 14.84
C LYS A 234 -12.88 20.42 15.17
N THR A 235 -12.51 19.48 14.29
CA THR A 235 -12.81 18.06 14.45
C THR A 235 -12.16 17.53 15.73
N THR A 236 -10.90 17.87 15.98
CA THR A 236 -10.17 17.49 17.20
C THR A 236 -10.88 18.00 18.47
N THR A 237 -11.30 19.26 18.48
CA THR A 237 -12.06 19.85 19.60
C THR A 237 -13.41 19.16 19.81
N LEU A 238 -14.13 18.84 18.73
CA LEU A 238 -15.41 18.12 18.80
C LEU A 238 -15.22 16.71 19.38
N TYR A 239 -14.24 15.96 18.89
CA TYR A 239 -13.94 14.61 19.39
C TYR A 239 -13.54 14.62 20.87
N GLY A 240 -12.69 15.57 21.29
CA GLY A 240 -12.34 15.74 22.70
C GLY A 240 -13.55 16.04 23.58
N THR A 241 -14.49 16.84 23.07
CA THR A 241 -15.75 17.19 23.75
C THR A 241 -16.64 15.97 23.92
N LEU A 242 -16.89 15.22 22.85
CA LEU A 242 -17.71 14.00 22.89
C LEU A 242 -17.11 12.95 23.83
N LYS A 243 -15.79 12.76 23.78
CA LYS A 243 -15.08 11.83 24.68
C LYS A 243 -15.27 12.21 26.16
N LEU A 244 -15.15 13.50 26.50
CA LEU A 244 -15.36 14.00 27.86
C LEU A 244 -16.81 13.80 28.35
N LEU A 245 -17.79 13.96 27.45
CA LEU A 245 -19.20 13.75 27.77
C LEU A 245 -19.54 12.26 27.93
N ASN A 246 -19.01 11.40 27.04
CA ASN A 246 -19.21 9.94 27.12
C ASN A 246 -18.59 9.34 28.38
N ALA A 247 -17.41 9.81 28.80
CA ALA A 247 -16.76 9.37 30.04
C ALA A 247 -17.58 9.68 31.30
N LYS A 248 -18.46 10.70 31.25
CA LYS A 248 -19.30 11.09 32.39
C LYS A 248 -20.65 10.37 32.44
N ASN A 249 -21.17 9.93 31.29
CA ASN A 249 -22.55 9.47 31.18
C ASN A 249 -22.72 7.93 31.16
N GLY A 250 -21.64 7.14 31.18
CA GLY A 250 -21.67 5.68 31.33
C GLY A 250 -22.41 4.90 30.23
N HIS A 251 -23.03 5.59 29.27
CA HIS A 251 -23.66 5.02 28.09
C HIS A 251 -22.71 5.23 26.92
N SER A 252 -22.02 4.16 26.52
CA SER A 252 -21.35 4.12 25.22
C SER A 252 -22.41 4.30 24.13
N ILE A 253 -22.26 5.35 23.32
CA ILE A 253 -22.91 5.47 22.01
C ILE A 253 -22.02 4.77 21.00
#